data_AF-A0A9D5PI64-F1
#
_entry.id   AF-A0A9D5PI64-F1
#
_cell.length_a   1.000
_cell.length_b   1.000
_cell.length_c   1.000
_cell.angle_alpha   90.00
_cell.angle_beta   90.00
_cell.angle_gamma   90.00
#
_symmetry.space_group_name_H-M   'P 1'
#
loop_
_entity.id
_entity.type
_entity.pdbx_description
1 polymer ?
#
loop_
_entity_poly.entity_id
_entity_poly.type
_entity_poly.pdbx_seq_one_letter_code
_entity_poly.pdbx_strand_id
1 'polypeptide(L)'
;MSKYYIYTDDVVRGPFTLENIAMMLSSGRISSDTQISTGKNTPWQTVGERPEIRAAAIQLQQPPAEKTASNDDEQIFYCQHCQQKYRGNSSWLGKDIVCINCHEIFQAANGNNTSSSTATAADPIENVNFQNYMPGLEDGDIICPNCWQRFHSEQLLYIASHPALTGDPVLGPGAMLRFTPTNFNALGQALDDMNCAATEVACPRCRLKIPMSIIDEVTHYFSIAGSQGSGKSYYLASLLNSLRKTMSNDFACTVVDVDPELNYVLDSYEETLFRSRHRNAVTVLPKTQLTGNDYVNMVMLDSIPVNLPKPFVYELKQLNSSSACKEDCNIVFYDNAGEHFQPGADNMINPGTRHLACSDGIIFIFDPINDANMRSICDQREPQLQSFDRIYDQSKLMSEMVARIRRHRNMDVDEKCSIPLVVAVSKYDSWQDNLSRDLRDLPLIDHPQSSLSGKLIKNTIVDVSFELRELLMQYVPELVNSAEGFFEQVLFVPFSSLGCFSTPHESGQLGVIPEQLSPIWVTAPFLSLLAENDWLETTSAAPAGLSLASQIIDDYILFTHPVSGKNIRLPWNYSQAVLTINGTRYSLPLHPKAMNRPGKCSFANNSSSDDMWV
;
A
#
# COMPACT_ATOMS: atom_id res chain seq x y z
N MET A 1 41.82 8.16 18.74
CA MET A 1 40.41 8.30 19.11
C MET A 1 40.12 7.37 20.27
N SER A 2 39.64 7.90 21.39
CA SER A 2 39.22 7.08 22.54
C SER A 2 38.08 6.16 22.12
N LYS A 3 38.19 4.86 22.43
CA LYS A 3 37.18 3.83 22.12
C LYS A 3 36.52 3.42 23.43
N TYR A 4 35.19 3.44 23.47
CA TYR A 4 34.39 3.09 24.64
C TYR A 4 33.65 1.78 24.39
N TYR A 5 33.48 0.99 25.44
CA TYR A 5 32.66 -0.21 25.50
C TYR A 5 31.61 0.01 26.58
N ILE A 6 30.38 -0.41 26.33
CA ILE A 6 29.27 -0.31 27.28
C ILE A 6 28.91 -1.71 27.78
N TYR A 7 28.52 -1.81 29.05
CA TYR A 7 28.00 -3.05 29.62
C TYR A 7 26.51 -2.87 29.94
N THR A 8 25.67 -3.56 29.17
CA THR A 8 24.20 -3.48 29.24
C THR A 8 23.63 -4.86 28.91
N ASP A 9 22.62 -5.32 29.65
CA ASP A 9 21.98 -6.64 29.46
C ASP A 9 22.98 -7.81 29.51
N ASP A 10 23.91 -7.78 30.47
CA ASP A 10 24.98 -8.77 30.67
C ASP A 10 25.95 -8.97 29.50
N VAL A 11 25.92 -8.10 28.48
CA VAL A 11 26.78 -8.17 27.29
C VAL A 11 27.62 -6.89 27.13
N VAL A 12 28.89 -7.06 26.76
CA VAL A 12 29.79 -5.94 26.41
C VAL A 12 29.59 -5.57 24.94
N ARG A 13 29.20 -4.32 24.65
CA ARG A 13 29.02 -3.81 23.27
C ARG A 13 30.06 -2.72 22.97
N GLY A 14 30.57 -2.66 21.75
CA GLY A 14 31.55 -1.66 21.29
C GLY A 14 32.54 -2.22 20.26
N PRO A 15 33.54 -1.43 19.82
CA PRO A 15 33.91 -0.11 20.33
C PRO A 15 33.08 1.05 19.75
N PHE A 16 32.73 2.01 20.59
CA PHE A 16 32.06 3.25 20.24
C PHE A 16 33.02 4.45 20.35
N THR A 17 32.80 5.47 19.53
CA THR A 17 33.49 6.76 19.67
C THR A 17 32.85 7.59 20.79
N LEU A 18 33.54 8.66 21.24
CA LEU A 18 32.99 9.62 22.21
C LEU A 18 31.66 10.22 21.74
N GLU A 19 31.56 10.52 20.45
CA GLU A 19 30.37 11.10 19.81
C GLU A 19 29.18 10.13 19.82
N ASN A 20 29.42 8.84 19.54
CA ASN A 20 28.39 7.80 19.61
C ASN A 20 27.84 7.65 21.04
N ILE A 21 28.71 7.67 22.06
CA ILE A 21 28.29 7.57 23.47
C ILE A 21 27.52 8.83 23.90
N ALA A 22 28.00 10.01 23.50
CA ALA A 22 27.33 11.28 23.80
C ALA A 22 25.93 11.36 23.17
N MET A 23 25.77 10.87 21.94
CA MET A 23 24.49 10.80 21.24
C MET A 23 23.51 9.82 21.89
N MET A 24 24.00 8.65 22.32
CA MET A 24 23.18 7.67 23.04
C MET A 24 22.70 8.22 24.40
N LEU A 25 23.56 8.98 25.09
CA LEU A 25 23.20 9.64 26.34
C LEU A 25 22.18 10.76 26.09
N SER A 26 22.38 11.60 25.05
CA SER A 26 21.49 12.71 24.75
C SER A 26 20.11 12.25 24.25
N SER A 27 20.03 11.09 23.60
CA SER A 27 18.78 10.48 23.13
C SER A 27 18.10 9.59 24.18
N GLY A 28 18.64 9.47 25.39
CA GLY A 28 18.10 8.63 26.46
C GLY A 28 18.24 7.11 26.27
N ARG A 29 19.09 6.65 25.33
CA ARG A 29 19.34 5.21 25.09
C ARG A 29 20.27 4.59 26.14
N ILE A 30 21.08 5.40 26.79
CA ILE A 30 21.89 5.04 27.97
C ILE A 30 21.71 6.13 29.04
N SER A 31 21.91 5.77 30.30
CA SER A 31 21.80 6.68 31.46
C SER A 31 23.15 7.05 32.04
N SER A 32 23.18 8.01 32.98
CA SER A 32 24.39 8.35 33.75
C SER A 32 25.01 7.16 34.47
N ASP A 33 24.19 6.15 34.81
CA ASP A 33 24.61 5.02 35.64
C ASP A 33 25.10 3.84 34.79
N THR A 34 25.01 3.97 33.45
CA THR A 34 25.46 2.94 32.51
C THR A 34 26.98 2.75 32.63
N GLN A 35 27.42 1.50 32.72
CA GLN A 35 28.84 1.15 32.88
C GLN A 35 29.58 1.23 31.54
N ILE A 36 30.71 1.93 31.53
CA ILE A 36 31.57 2.11 30.38
C ILE A 36 33.05 1.84 30.69
N SER A 37 33.79 1.35 29.71
CA SER A 37 35.24 1.11 29.79
C SER A 37 35.94 1.49 28.49
N THR A 38 37.21 1.88 28.56
CA THR A 38 37.99 2.29 27.38
C THR A 38 38.89 1.18 26.81
N GLY A 39 38.76 -0.05 27.32
CA GLY A 39 39.57 -1.19 26.91
C GLY A 39 39.59 -2.33 27.92
N LYS A 40 40.20 -3.46 27.54
CA LYS A 40 40.19 -4.73 28.32
C LYS A 40 40.80 -4.63 29.73
N ASN A 41 41.69 -3.67 29.97
CA ASN A 41 42.38 -3.50 31.25
C ASN A 41 42.04 -2.18 31.97
N THR A 42 40.96 -1.50 31.55
CA THR A 42 40.47 -0.31 32.25
C THR A 42 39.25 -0.63 33.10
N PRO A 43 39.20 -0.13 34.35
CA PRO A 43 38.05 -0.37 35.24
C PRO A 43 36.78 0.21 34.61
N TRP A 44 35.67 -0.50 34.83
CA TRP A 44 34.34 -0.02 34.48
C TRP A 44 33.99 1.17 35.37
N GLN A 45 33.50 2.22 34.74
CA GLN A 45 33.06 3.44 35.39
C GLN A 45 31.69 3.83 34.83
N THR A 46 30.90 4.55 35.61
CA THR A 46 29.61 5.05 35.13
C THR A 46 29.81 6.19 34.13
N VAL A 47 28.86 6.38 33.20
CA VAL A 47 28.87 7.52 32.28
C VAL A 47 28.93 8.86 33.04
N GLY A 48 28.28 8.95 34.21
CA GLY A 48 28.27 10.13 35.06
C GLY A 48 29.65 10.51 35.63
N GLU A 49 30.57 9.55 35.75
CA GLU A 49 31.94 9.76 36.19
C GLU A 49 32.87 10.27 35.07
N ARG A 50 32.36 10.41 33.83
CA ARG A 50 33.12 10.89 32.67
C ARG A 50 32.60 12.24 32.16
N PRO A 51 33.14 13.36 32.69
CA PRO A 51 32.66 14.69 32.35
C PRO A 51 32.80 15.04 30.86
N GLU A 52 33.74 14.42 30.13
CA GLU A 52 33.91 14.61 28.70
C GLU A 52 32.71 14.11 27.86
N ILE A 53 32.06 13.02 28.30
CA ILE A 53 30.86 12.49 27.63
C ILE A 53 29.67 13.40 27.88
N ARG A 54 29.52 13.88 29.13
CA ARG A 54 28.43 14.79 29.50
C ARG A 54 28.56 16.14 28.79
N ALA A 55 29.77 16.67 28.67
CA ALA A 55 30.02 17.92 27.93
C ALA A 55 29.67 17.78 26.44
N ALA A 56 30.05 16.64 25.81
CA ALA A 56 29.70 16.35 24.42
C ALA A 56 28.18 16.16 24.24
N ALA A 57 27.49 15.50 25.17
CA ALA A 57 26.04 15.31 25.11
C ALA A 57 25.27 16.64 25.27
N ILE A 58 25.77 17.55 26.13
CA ILE A 58 25.18 18.90 26.28
C ILE A 58 25.38 19.73 25.00
N GLN A 59 26.53 19.62 24.32
CA GLN A 59 26.75 20.28 23.03
C GLN A 59 25.79 19.77 21.94
N LEU A 60 25.43 18.49 21.96
CA LEU A 60 24.45 17.90 21.03
C LEU A 60 23.00 18.31 21.34
N GLN A 61 22.71 18.80 22.55
CA GLN A 61 21.38 19.26 22.97
C GLN A 61 21.17 20.78 22.81
N GLN A 62 22.21 21.55 22.48
CA GLN A 62 22.05 22.96 22.17
C GLN A 62 21.66 23.13 20.69
N PRO A 63 20.57 23.84 20.35
CA PRO A 63 20.37 24.29 18.97
C PRO A 63 21.58 25.13 18.58
N PRO A 64 22.09 25.03 17.34
CA PRO A 64 23.29 25.75 16.95
C PRO A 64 23.09 27.24 17.21
N ALA A 65 24.03 27.84 17.94
CA ALA A 65 24.03 29.26 18.25
C ALA A 65 23.87 30.07 16.95
N GLU A 66 22.87 30.95 16.94
CA GLU A 66 22.69 31.97 15.91
C GLU A 66 23.98 32.76 15.76
N LYS A 67 24.78 32.39 14.75
CA LYS A 67 25.69 33.32 14.13
C LYS A 67 24.87 34.03 13.06
N THR A 68 24.53 35.28 13.37
CA THR A 68 24.14 36.29 12.41
C THR A 68 25.22 36.42 11.33
N ALA A 69 25.12 35.60 10.29
CA ALA A 69 25.76 35.83 9.01
C ALA A 69 24.71 36.47 8.11
N SER A 70 24.97 37.72 7.75
CA SER A 70 24.22 38.48 6.75
C SER A 70 24.00 37.66 5.48
N ASN A 71 22.76 37.65 4.98
CA ASN A 71 22.29 36.96 3.77
C ASN A 71 22.84 37.53 2.44
N ASP A 72 24.01 38.18 2.44
CA ASP A 72 24.48 39.00 1.31
C ASP A 72 25.70 38.42 0.53
N ASP A 73 26.14 37.19 0.81
CA ASP A 73 27.35 36.63 0.17
C ASP A 73 27.14 35.26 -0.49
N GLU A 74 25.92 34.98 -0.97
CA GLU A 74 25.61 33.79 -1.78
C GLU A 74 26.02 34.04 -3.24
N GLN A 75 27.06 33.35 -3.71
CA GLN A 75 27.57 33.45 -5.08
C GLN A 75 27.21 32.20 -5.89
N ILE A 76 27.06 32.41 -7.19
CA ILE A 76 26.77 31.35 -8.15
C ILE A 76 27.99 31.18 -9.04
N PHE A 77 28.47 29.95 -9.15
CA PHE A 77 29.53 29.55 -10.06
C PHE A 77 29.07 28.37 -10.91
N TYR A 78 29.68 28.23 -12.08
CA TYR A 78 29.31 27.23 -13.08
C TYR A 78 30.52 26.34 -13.37
N CYS A 79 30.29 25.04 -13.49
CA CYS A 79 31.31 24.14 -14.01
C CYS A 79 31.67 24.56 -15.44
N GLN A 80 32.96 24.81 -15.70
CA GLN A 80 33.41 25.25 -17.01
C GLN A 80 33.24 24.18 -18.11
N HIS A 81 33.10 22.91 -17.72
CA HIS A 81 33.00 21.78 -18.64
C HIS A 81 31.56 21.43 -19.03
N CYS A 82 30.61 21.51 -18.10
CA CYS A 82 29.22 21.08 -18.33
C CYS A 82 28.16 22.12 -17.93
N GLN A 83 28.58 23.32 -17.49
CA GLN A 83 27.71 24.41 -17.04
C GLN A 83 26.81 24.07 -15.84
N GLN A 84 27.09 22.98 -15.11
CA GLN A 84 26.39 22.66 -13.86
C GLN A 84 26.53 23.83 -12.88
N LYS A 85 25.40 24.30 -12.35
CA LYS A 85 25.33 25.42 -11.43
C LYS A 85 25.62 24.96 -10.00
N TYR A 86 26.45 25.73 -9.31
CA TYR A 86 26.77 25.56 -7.90
C TYR A 86 26.49 26.86 -7.15
N ARG A 87 26.02 26.73 -5.91
CA ARG A 87 25.84 27.85 -4.99
C ARG A 87 26.80 27.68 -3.83
N GLY A 88 27.53 28.74 -3.52
CA GLY A 88 28.45 28.77 -2.40
C GLY A 88 28.78 30.20 -2.04
N ASN A 89 29.41 30.41 -0.90
CA ASN A 89 29.84 31.75 -0.52
C ASN A 89 31.19 32.12 -1.16
N SER A 90 31.62 33.37 -0.99
CA SER A 90 32.88 33.91 -1.51
C SER A 90 34.14 33.11 -1.12
N SER A 91 34.08 32.26 -0.09
CA SER A 91 35.20 31.40 0.32
C SER A 91 35.51 30.22 -0.63
N TRP A 92 34.65 29.99 -1.62
CA TRP A 92 34.82 28.96 -2.64
C TRP A 92 35.61 29.45 -3.86
N LEU A 93 35.77 30.77 -4.04
CA LEU A 93 36.53 31.34 -5.15
C LEU A 93 37.97 30.81 -5.20
N GLY A 94 38.37 30.29 -6.36
CA GLY A 94 39.71 29.74 -6.60
C GLY A 94 39.97 28.36 -5.99
N LYS A 95 38.96 27.70 -5.40
CA LYS A 95 39.09 26.30 -4.96
C LYS A 95 38.74 25.33 -6.07
N ASP A 96 39.46 24.21 -6.09
CA ASP A 96 39.17 23.06 -6.94
C ASP A 96 37.91 22.35 -6.44
N ILE A 97 36.93 22.22 -7.34
CA ILE A 97 35.65 21.58 -7.08
C ILE A 97 35.47 20.45 -8.08
N VAL A 98 35.20 19.25 -7.59
CA VAL A 98 34.83 18.10 -8.44
C VAL A 98 33.39 18.27 -8.86
N CYS A 99 33.12 18.32 -10.17
CA CYS A 99 31.77 18.47 -10.67
C CYS A 99 30.95 17.20 -10.42
N ILE A 100 29.84 17.30 -9.69
CA ILE A 100 28.91 16.17 -9.46
C ILE A 100 28.32 15.58 -10.75
N ASN A 101 28.28 16.34 -11.84
CA ASN A 101 27.67 15.89 -13.10
C ASN A 101 28.69 15.21 -14.03
N CYS A 102 29.83 15.86 -14.31
CA CYS A 102 30.83 15.33 -15.25
C CYS A 102 32.10 14.80 -14.57
N HIS A 103 32.21 14.89 -13.25
CA HIS A 103 33.36 14.48 -12.44
C HIS A 103 34.71 15.18 -12.75
N GLU A 104 34.72 16.16 -13.66
CA GLU A 104 35.88 17.02 -13.91
C GLU A 104 36.10 18.04 -12.79
N ILE A 105 37.37 18.38 -12.55
CA ILE A 105 37.76 19.38 -11.54
C ILE A 105 37.76 20.77 -12.18
N PHE A 106 37.01 21.71 -11.60
CA PHE A 106 37.00 23.11 -12.04
C PHE A 106 37.17 24.06 -10.86
N GLN A 107 37.66 25.28 -11.13
CA GLN A 107 37.79 26.32 -10.11
C GLN A 107 36.59 27.26 -10.13
N ALA A 108 36.00 27.52 -8.96
CA ALA A 108 34.93 28.50 -8.85
C ALA A 108 35.47 29.91 -9.16
N ALA A 109 34.94 30.51 -10.22
CA ALA A 109 35.29 31.85 -10.67
C ALA A 109 34.01 32.70 -10.82
N ASN A 110 34.11 34.00 -10.57
CA ASN A 110 32.99 34.93 -10.74
C ASN A 110 32.57 34.97 -12.22
N GLY A 111 31.32 34.60 -12.49
CA GLY A 111 30.77 34.58 -13.84
C GLY A 111 30.52 35.99 -14.37
N ASN A 112 31.50 36.55 -15.08
CA ASN A 112 31.27 37.55 -16.12
C ASN A 112 31.91 37.06 -17.41
N ASN A 113 31.21 36.18 -18.12
CA ASN A 113 31.44 35.97 -19.55
C ASN A 113 30.12 36.20 -20.30
N THR A 114 29.98 37.43 -20.78
CA THR A 114 29.02 37.84 -21.80
C THR A 114 29.40 37.25 -23.14
N SER A 115 28.55 36.40 -23.71
CA SER A 115 28.35 36.35 -25.16
C SER A 115 26.92 35.89 -25.48
N SER A 116 26.17 36.86 -25.99
CA SER A 116 24.84 36.86 -26.57
C SER A 116 24.46 35.65 -27.45
N SER A 117 23.25 35.12 -27.28
CA SER A 117 22.25 35.05 -28.37
C SER A 117 20.87 34.55 -27.87
N THR A 118 19.88 35.41 -28.12
CA THR A 118 18.45 35.14 -28.39
C THR A 118 17.63 34.22 -27.47
N ALA A 119 16.65 34.85 -26.81
CA ALA A 119 15.51 34.25 -26.14
C ALA A 119 14.65 33.38 -27.07
N THR A 120 14.26 32.21 -26.58
CA THR A 120 13.00 31.52 -26.90
C THR A 120 12.46 30.91 -25.60
N ALA A 121 11.13 30.81 -25.53
CA ALA A 121 10.33 30.52 -24.36
C ALA A 121 10.85 29.33 -23.51
N ALA A 122 10.69 29.46 -22.20
CA ALA A 122 11.05 28.45 -21.21
C ALA A 122 10.35 27.11 -21.54
N ASP A 123 11.15 26.11 -21.86
CA ASP A 123 10.74 24.71 -21.84
C ASP A 123 10.35 24.31 -20.39
N PRO A 124 9.32 23.47 -20.21
CA PRO A 124 8.98 22.94 -18.90
C PRO A 124 10.16 22.15 -18.35
N ILE A 125 10.46 22.34 -17.06
CA ILE A 125 11.39 21.55 -16.28
C ILE A 125 11.04 20.07 -16.47
N GLU A 126 11.92 19.30 -17.12
CA GLU A 126 11.77 17.86 -17.23
C GLU A 126 11.75 17.22 -15.84
N ASN A 127 10.78 16.32 -15.70
CA ASN A 127 10.40 15.61 -14.48
C ASN A 127 11.58 14.83 -13.88
N VAL A 128 11.78 14.95 -12.57
CA VAL A 128 12.65 14.04 -11.81
C VAL A 128 11.98 12.66 -11.78
N ASN A 129 12.52 11.76 -12.59
CA ASN A 129 12.05 10.39 -12.74
C ASN A 129 12.39 9.58 -11.47
N PHE A 130 11.40 9.18 -10.67
CA PHE A 130 11.56 8.38 -9.43
C PHE A 130 11.57 6.86 -9.69
N GLN A 131 12.04 6.42 -10.85
CA GLN A 131 12.44 5.03 -11.02
C GLN A 131 13.78 4.85 -10.29
N ASN A 132 13.72 4.36 -9.04
CA ASN A 132 14.91 3.88 -8.33
C ASN A 132 15.49 2.66 -9.09
N TYR A 133 16.26 2.89 -10.15
CA TYR A 133 17.05 1.88 -10.82
C TYR A 133 18.22 1.48 -9.91
N MET A 134 18.36 0.19 -9.60
CA MET A 134 19.71 -0.34 -9.49
C MET A 134 20.24 -0.39 -10.92
N PRO A 135 21.41 0.22 -11.23
CA PRO A 135 22.04 0.03 -12.53
C PRO A 135 22.25 -1.47 -12.77
N GLY A 136 21.60 -2.04 -13.80
CA GLY A 136 21.80 -3.43 -14.23
C GLY A 136 20.67 -4.43 -13.96
N LEU A 137 19.54 -4.03 -13.37
CA LEU A 137 18.32 -4.87 -13.37
C LEU A 137 17.45 -4.50 -14.57
N GLU A 138 17.36 -5.42 -15.53
CA GLU A 138 16.40 -5.34 -16.63
C GLU A 138 14.96 -5.56 -16.13
N ASP A 139 14.00 -4.85 -16.72
CA ASP A 139 12.58 -4.99 -16.39
C ASP A 139 12.06 -6.32 -16.94
N GLY A 140 11.82 -7.29 -16.05
CA GLY A 140 11.24 -8.59 -16.37
C GLY A 140 9.80 -8.78 -15.87
N ASP A 141 9.30 -10.01 -16.04
CA ASP A 141 7.89 -10.36 -15.81
C ASP A 141 7.52 -10.53 -14.32
N ILE A 142 8.52 -10.77 -13.45
CA ILE A 142 8.29 -10.96 -12.02
C ILE A 142 8.30 -9.62 -11.32
N ILE A 143 7.23 -9.34 -10.56
CA ILE A 143 7.16 -8.17 -9.69
C ILE A 143 7.38 -8.61 -8.24
N CYS A 144 8.37 -8.03 -7.57
CA CYS A 144 8.59 -8.33 -6.16
C CYS A 144 7.42 -7.81 -5.31
N PRO A 145 6.74 -8.63 -4.49
CA PRO A 145 5.66 -8.16 -3.62
C PRO A 145 6.16 -7.28 -2.46
N ASN A 146 7.46 -7.28 -2.17
CA ASN A 146 8.01 -6.48 -1.06
C ASN A 146 8.46 -5.08 -1.51
N CYS A 147 9.03 -4.96 -2.71
CA CYS A 147 9.65 -3.69 -3.17
C CYS A 147 9.20 -3.22 -4.57
N TRP A 148 8.31 -3.98 -5.22
CA TRP A 148 7.74 -3.69 -6.55
C TRP A 148 8.78 -3.57 -7.68
N GLN A 149 10.01 -4.01 -7.45
CA GLN A 149 11.00 -4.14 -8.50
C GLN A 149 10.57 -5.23 -9.47
N ARG A 150 10.68 -4.92 -10.77
CA ARG A 150 10.54 -5.87 -11.86
C ARG A 150 11.88 -6.51 -12.20
N PHE A 151 11.90 -7.80 -12.47
CA PHE A 151 13.11 -8.56 -12.81
C PHE A 151 12.75 -9.88 -13.48
N HIS A 152 13.69 -10.49 -14.21
CA HIS A 152 13.53 -11.80 -14.82
C HIS A 152 13.80 -12.93 -13.83
N SER A 153 13.22 -14.10 -14.05
CA SER A 153 13.43 -15.29 -13.21
C SER A 153 14.92 -15.66 -13.04
N GLU A 154 15.73 -15.44 -14.06
CA GLU A 154 17.19 -15.70 -14.04
C GLU A 154 17.94 -14.83 -13.02
N GLN A 155 17.36 -13.71 -12.60
CA GLN A 155 17.94 -12.78 -11.64
C GLN A 155 17.54 -13.12 -10.19
N LEU A 156 16.72 -14.16 -9.97
CA LEU A 156 16.38 -14.62 -8.62
C LEU A 156 17.61 -15.05 -7.83
N LEU A 157 17.63 -14.69 -6.56
CA LEU A 157 18.63 -15.18 -5.62
C LEU A 157 18.07 -16.35 -4.82
N TYR A 158 18.91 -17.29 -4.44
CA TYR A 158 18.57 -18.38 -3.53
C TYR A 158 19.02 -18.02 -2.12
N ILE A 159 18.28 -18.49 -1.12
CA ILE A 159 18.59 -18.28 0.30
C ILE A 159 19.40 -19.47 0.80
N ALA A 160 20.60 -19.22 1.31
CA ALA A 160 21.47 -20.26 1.85
C ALA A 160 20.77 -21.03 2.98
N SER A 161 21.04 -22.33 3.07
CA SER A 161 20.44 -23.22 4.07
C SER A 161 21.42 -23.58 5.19
N HIS A 162 22.72 -23.59 4.90
CA HIS A 162 23.74 -23.93 5.89
C HIS A 162 23.94 -22.81 6.94
N PRO A 163 23.81 -23.06 8.26
CA PRO A 163 23.83 -22.00 9.30
C PRO A 163 25.07 -21.11 9.36
N ALA A 164 26.20 -21.58 8.82
CA ALA A 164 27.43 -20.77 8.71
C ALA A 164 27.34 -19.66 7.64
N LEU A 165 26.39 -19.75 6.71
CA LEU A 165 26.20 -18.80 5.61
C LEU A 165 25.20 -17.72 6.00
N THR A 166 25.59 -16.90 6.98
CA THR A 166 24.83 -15.72 7.44
C THR A 166 25.61 -14.44 7.11
N GLY A 167 24.94 -13.29 7.21
CA GLY A 167 25.57 -11.99 6.97
C GLY A 167 25.16 -11.32 5.68
N ASP A 168 23.87 -11.33 5.34
CA ASP A 168 23.40 -10.66 4.14
C ASP A 168 23.64 -9.13 4.20
N PRO A 169 24.26 -8.51 3.19
CA PRO A 169 24.58 -7.09 3.20
C PRO A 169 23.37 -6.16 3.15
N VAL A 170 22.19 -6.63 2.72
CA VAL A 170 20.95 -5.83 2.65
C VAL A 170 20.08 -6.08 3.88
N LEU A 171 19.98 -7.32 4.35
CA LEU A 171 19.12 -7.70 5.48
C LEU A 171 19.84 -7.70 6.84
N GLY A 172 21.17 -7.65 6.83
CA GLY A 172 22.00 -7.55 8.02
C GLY A 172 22.63 -8.87 8.48
N PRO A 173 23.42 -8.81 9.57
CA PRO A 173 24.32 -9.89 9.99
C PRO A 173 23.62 -11.20 10.39
N GLY A 174 22.37 -11.11 10.86
CA GLY A 174 21.61 -12.29 11.30
C GLY A 174 20.85 -13.01 10.18
N ALA A 175 20.78 -12.43 8.98
CA ALA A 175 20.07 -13.03 7.86
C ALA A 175 20.97 -14.01 7.10
N MET A 176 20.39 -15.11 6.62
CA MET A 176 21.06 -16.05 5.71
C MET A 176 21.53 -15.35 4.44
N LEU A 177 22.69 -15.73 3.92
CA LEU A 177 23.23 -15.16 2.69
C LEU A 177 22.32 -15.50 1.50
N ARG A 178 22.09 -14.51 0.64
CA ARG A 178 21.47 -14.72 -0.67
C ARG A 178 22.57 -14.90 -1.71
N PHE A 179 22.40 -15.87 -2.61
CA PHE A 179 23.41 -16.21 -3.62
C PHE A 179 22.76 -16.53 -4.97
N THR A 180 23.51 -16.32 -6.05
CA THR A 180 23.14 -16.79 -7.40
C THR A 180 23.59 -18.24 -7.53
N PRO A 181 22.72 -19.18 -7.93
CA PRO A 181 23.06 -20.58 -7.93
C PRO A 181 24.04 -20.89 -9.07
N THR A 182 25.17 -21.52 -8.75
CA THR A 182 26.14 -21.99 -9.75
C THR A 182 26.16 -23.51 -9.88
N ASN A 183 25.67 -24.22 -8.86
CA ASN A 183 25.67 -25.67 -8.77
C ASN A 183 24.27 -26.17 -8.42
N PHE A 184 23.90 -27.30 -9.00
CA PHE A 184 22.61 -27.95 -8.75
C PHE A 184 22.82 -29.44 -8.47
N ASN A 185 21.99 -30.01 -7.61
CA ASN A 185 21.98 -31.46 -7.40
C ASN A 185 21.21 -32.18 -8.53
N ALA A 186 21.16 -33.52 -8.47
CA ALA A 186 20.49 -34.33 -9.49
C ALA A 186 18.96 -34.10 -9.58
N LEU A 187 18.36 -33.44 -8.59
CA LEU A 187 16.95 -33.07 -8.57
C LEU A 187 16.70 -31.64 -9.10
N GLY A 188 17.75 -30.94 -9.55
CA GLY A 188 17.66 -29.55 -10.03
C GLY A 188 17.57 -28.52 -8.91
N GLN A 189 17.85 -28.88 -7.66
CA GLN A 189 17.86 -27.92 -6.55
C GLN A 189 19.22 -27.22 -6.47
N ALA A 190 19.20 -25.91 -6.26
CA ALA A 190 20.41 -25.11 -6.08
C ALA A 190 21.19 -25.57 -4.84
N LEU A 191 22.51 -25.60 -4.93
CA LEU A 191 23.41 -25.92 -3.82
C LEU A 191 24.13 -24.64 -3.35
N ASP A 192 24.09 -24.40 -2.04
CA ASP A 192 24.90 -23.34 -1.43
C ASP A 192 26.39 -23.73 -1.35
N ASP A 193 27.25 -22.80 -0.92
CA ASP A 193 28.71 -23.00 -0.83
C ASP A 193 29.13 -24.16 0.10
N MET A 194 28.22 -24.64 0.95
CA MET A 194 28.43 -25.79 1.84
C MET A 194 27.76 -27.07 1.32
N ASN A 195 27.31 -27.08 0.07
CA ASN A 195 26.59 -28.16 -0.60
C ASN A 195 25.24 -28.51 0.05
N CYS A 196 24.62 -27.58 0.79
CA CYS A 196 23.24 -27.76 1.25
C CYS A 196 22.27 -27.33 0.15
N ALA A 197 21.19 -28.09 -0.04
CA ALA A 197 20.16 -27.77 -1.00
C ALA A 197 19.33 -26.57 -0.52
N ALA A 198 19.33 -25.49 -1.31
CA ALA A 198 18.54 -24.29 -1.10
C ALA A 198 17.26 -24.35 -1.93
N THR A 199 16.11 -24.23 -1.27
CA THR A 199 14.78 -24.29 -1.90
C THR A 199 14.03 -22.96 -1.83
N GLU A 200 14.50 -22.03 -1.02
CA GLU A 200 13.88 -20.71 -0.89
C GLU A 200 14.59 -19.69 -1.79
N VAL A 201 13.82 -18.75 -2.30
CA VAL A 201 14.25 -17.72 -3.25
C VAL A 201 13.94 -16.32 -2.73
N ALA A 202 14.64 -15.34 -3.27
CA ALA A 202 14.63 -13.96 -2.80
C ALA A 202 14.76 -12.96 -3.95
N CYS A 203 14.22 -11.76 -3.72
CA CYS A 203 14.34 -10.64 -4.64
C CYS A 203 15.81 -10.24 -4.86
N PRO A 204 16.28 -10.00 -6.09
CA PRO A 204 17.65 -9.51 -6.32
C PRO A 204 17.91 -8.13 -5.70
N ARG A 205 16.86 -7.32 -5.55
CA ARG A 205 16.96 -5.95 -5.03
C ARG A 205 16.86 -5.90 -3.51
N CYS A 206 15.70 -6.22 -2.96
CA CYS A 206 15.45 -6.09 -1.53
C CYS A 206 15.89 -7.32 -0.71
N ARG A 207 16.25 -8.42 -1.38
CA ARG A 207 16.70 -9.69 -0.78
C ARG A 207 15.70 -10.39 0.15
N LEU A 208 14.52 -9.81 0.34
CA LEU A 208 13.40 -10.46 1.04
C LEU A 208 12.94 -11.68 0.25
N LYS A 209 12.49 -12.68 1.00
CA LYS A 209 11.94 -13.93 0.47
C LYS A 209 10.75 -13.63 -0.45
N ILE A 210 10.65 -14.40 -1.53
CA ILE A 210 9.51 -14.39 -2.45
C ILE A 210 8.94 -15.80 -2.48
N PRO A 211 7.63 -15.99 -2.25
CA PRO A 211 6.97 -17.28 -2.42
C PRO A 211 7.14 -17.82 -3.85
N MET A 212 7.38 -19.13 -3.99
CA MET A 212 7.56 -19.76 -5.32
C MET A 212 6.34 -19.57 -6.23
N SER A 213 5.13 -19.53 -5.67
CA SER A 213 3.91 -19.30 -6.46
C SER A 213 3.93 -17.98 -7.22
N ILE A 214 4.62 -16.93 -6.74
CA ILE A 214 4.76 -15.65 -7.45
C ILE A 214 5.61 -15.77 -8.71
N ILE A 215 6.48 -16.78 -8.77
CA ILE A 215 7.32 -17.08 -9.92
C ILE A 215 6.53 -17.90 -10.95
N ASP A 216 5.74 -18.85 -10.46
CA ASP A 216 5.03 -19.81 -11.30
C ASP A 216 3.72 -19.26 -11.85
N GLU A 217 3.03 -18.38 -11.10
CA GLU A 217 1.70 -17.89 -11.41
C GLU A 217 1.63 -16.36 -11.46
N VAL A 218 0.69 -15.83 -12.25
CA VAL A 218 0.44 -14.38 -12.34
C VAL A 218 0.05 -13.84 -10.96
N THR A 219 0.54 -12.66 -10.61
CA THR A 219 0.30 -12.03 -9.30
C THR A 219 -0.47 -10.72 -9.46
N HIS A 220 -1.52 -10.56 -8.66
CA HIS A 220 -2.38 -9.38 -8.64
C HIS A 220 -2.29 -8.64 -7.31
N TYR A 221 -2.15 -7.32 -7.37
CA TYR A 221 -1.88 -6.47 -6.20
C TYR A 221 -3.09 -5.62 -5.83
N PHE A 222 -3.53 -5.73 -4.59
CA PHE A 222 -4.67 -4.99 -4.07
C PHE A 222 -4.26 -4.15 -2.86
N SER A 223 -4.57 -2.86 -2.95
CA SER A 223 -4.21 -1.89 -1.91
C SER A 223 -5.43 -1.56 -1.06
N ILE A 224 -5.27 -1.57 0.25
CA ILE A 224 -6.32 -1.13 1.18
C ILE A 224 -5.91 0.20 1.80
N ALA A 225 -6.76 1.19 1.64
CA ALA A 225 -6.58 2.55 2.16
C ALA A 225 -7.72 2.91 3.12
N GLY A 226 -7.48 3.86 4.03
CA GLY A 226 -8.50 4.34 4.96
C GLY A 226 -7.89 4.95 6.21
N SER A 227 -8.66 5.78 6.92
CA SER A 227 -8.18 6.51 8.11
C SER A 227 -7.76 5.57 9.23
N GLN A 228 -6.98 6.07 10.20
CA GLN A 228 -6.63 5.26 11.37
C GLN A 228 -7.89 4.85 12.12
N GLY A 229 -8.00 3.57 12.48
CA GLY A 229 -9.18 3.05 13.16
C GLY A 229 -10.42 2.86 12.27
N SER A 230 -10.32 3.03 10.95
CA SER A 230 -11.42 2.76 10.00
C SER A 230 -11.83 1.28 9.89
N GLY A 231 -11.07 0.37 10.53
CA GLY A 231 -11.36 -1.05 10.55
C GLY A 231 -10.70 -1.87 9.44
N LYS A 232 -9.60 -1.41 8.82
CA LYS A 232 -8.86 -2.15 7.76
C LYS A 232 -8.46 -3.58 8.16
N SER A 233 -7.81 -3.75 9.30
CA SER A 233 -7.38 -5.08 9.73
C SER A 233 -8.56 -5.98 10.11
N TYR A 234 -9.65 -5.41 10.66
CA TYR A 234 -10.91 -6.13 10.85
C TYR A 234 -11.55 -6.52 9.50
N TYR A 235 -11.50 -5.63 8.50
CA TYR A 235 -11.98 -5.91 7.15
C TYR A 235 -11.20 -7.05 6.52
N LEU A 236 -9.86 -7.02 6.54
CA LEU A 236 -9.03 -8.09 5.98
C LEU A 236 -9.28 -9.44 6.65
N ALA A 237 -9.31 -9.50 7.98
CA ALA A 237 -9.56 -10.74 8.71
C ALA A 237 -10.96 -11.31 8.39
N SER A 238 -11.99 -10.46 8.38
CA SER A 238 -13.35 -10.86 8.02
C SER A 238 -13.49 -11.20 6.54
N LEU A 239 -12.78 -10.49 5.66
CA LEU A 239 -12.72 -10.75 4.22
C LEU A 239 -12.18 -12.15 4.01
N LEU A 240 -11.00 -12.49 4.53
CA LEU A 240 -10.38 -13.81 4.29
C LEU A 240 -11.22 -14.96 4.83
N ASN A 241 -11.74 -14.86 6.06
CA ASN A 241 -12.62 -15.89 6.63
C ASN A 241 -13.90 -16.10 5.79
N SER A 242 -14.48 -15.03 5.25
CA SER A 242 -15.66 -15.12 4.37
C SER A 242 -15.30 -15.56 2.96
N LEU A 243 -14.18 -15.07 2.42
CA LEU A 243 -13.70 -15.33 1.06
C LEU A 243 -13.34 -16.81 0.89
N ARG A 244 -12.69 -17.45 1.86
CA ARG A 244 -12.42 -18.90 1.84
C ARG A 244 -13.70 -19.71 1.65
N LYS A 245 -14.81 -19.29 2.28
CA LYS A 245 -16.12 -19.94 2.17
C LYS A 245 -16.78 -19.61 0.83
N THR A 246 -16.83 -18.34 0.46
CA THR A 246 -17.46 -17.87 -0.78
C THR A 246 -16.78 -18.42 -2.02
N MET A 247 -15.44 -18.37 -2.09
CA MET A 247 -14.71 -18.93 -3.23
C MET A 247 -14.97 -20.43 -3.37
N SER A 248 -14.96 -21.17 -2.27
CA SER A 248 -15.14 -22.63 -2.30
C SER A 248 -16.57 -23.05 -2.61
N ASN A 249 -17.56 -22.45 -1.94
CA ASN A 249 -18.96 -22.85 -2.05
C ASN A 249 -19.61 -22.29 -3.31
N ASP A 250 -19.23 -21.07 -3.69
CA ASP A 250 -19.96 -20.33 -4.71
C ASP A 250 -19.21 -20.26 -6.03
N PHE A 251 -17.87 -20.29 -6.03
CA PHE A 251 -17.08 -20.12 -7.25
C PHE A 251 -16.25 -21.35 -7.66
N ALA A 252 -16.33 -22.45 -6.91
CA ALA A 252 -15.51 -23.65 -7.10
C ALA A 252 -13.99 -23.34 -7.14
N CYS A 253 -13.54 -22.43 -6.28
CA CYS A 253 -12.14 -22.03 -6.13
C CYS A 253 -11.72 -22.12 -4.66
N THR A 254 -10.43 -22.30 -4.37
CA THR A 254 -9.92 -22.27 -3.00
C THR A 254 -8.90 -21.15 -2.82
N VAL A 255 -8.90 -20.54 -1.64
CA VAL A 255 -7.89 -19.57 -1.22
C VAL A 255 -6.85 -20.31 -0.39
N VAL A 256 -5.64 -20.40 -0.89
CA VAL A 256 -4.50 -21.08 -0.26
C VAL A 256 -3.55 -20.05 0.33
N ASP A 257 -3.06 -20.31 1.53
CA ASP A 257 -1.95 -19.55 2.11
C ASP A 257 -0.64 -20.14 1.57
N VAL A 258 0.12 -19.32 0.83
CA VAL A 258 1.39 -19.72 0.20
C VAL A 258 2.61 -19.35 1.04
N ASP A 259 2.45 -18.53 2.08
CA ASP A 259 3.53 -18.16 3.00
C ASP A 259 2.96 -17.81 4.39
N PRO A 260 2.83 -18.81 5.27
CA PRO A 260 2.31 -18.61 6.63
C PRO A 260 3.14 -17.66 7.50
N GLU A 261 4.42 -17.45 7.18
CA GLU A 261 5.26 -16.51 7.92
C GLU A 261 4.92 -15.07 7.54
N LEU A 262 4.71 -14.79 6.26
CA LEU A 262 4.24 -13.49 5.78
C LEU A 262 2.81 -13.19 6.29
N ASN A 263 1.96 -14.22 6.34
CA ASN A 263 0.54 -14.08 6.69
C ASN A 263 0.22 -14.19 8.18
N TYR A 264 1.20 -14.56 9.02
CA TYR A 264 1.04 -14.84 10.45
C TYR A 264 0.17 -13.82 11.21
N VAL A 265 0.41 -12.52 10.99
CA VAL A 265 -0.33 -11.46 11.70
C VAL A 265 -1.81 -11.51 11.35
N LEU A 266 -2.14 -11.67 10.07
CA LEU A 266 -3.51 -11.71 9.61
C LEU A 266 -4.22 -13.01 10.01
N ASP A 267 -3.50 -14.13 9.98
CA ASP A 267 -3.99 -15.42 10.50
C ASP A 267 -4.30 -15.32 12.00
N SER A 268 -3.44 -14.66 12.79
CA SER A 268 -3.68 -14.44 14.22
C SER A 268 -4.96 -13.64 14.48
N TYR A 269 -5.30 -12.69 13.60
CA TYR A 269 -6.54 -11.91 13.69
C TYR A 269 -7.76 -12.74 13.30
N GLU A 270 -7.65 -13.55 12.24
CA GLU A 270 -8.69 -14.50 11.85
C GLU A 270 -8.98 -15.49 13.00
N GLU A 271 -7.92 -16.03 13.63
CA GLU A 271 -8.03 -16.93 14.77
C GLU A 271 -8.72 -16.25 15.96
N THR A 272 -8.28 -15.04 16.30
CA THR A 272 -8.82 -14.26 17.40
C THR A 272 -10.32 -13.94 17.22
N LEU A 273 -10.74 -13.57 16.01
CA LEU A 273 -12.13 -13.20 15.72
C LEU A 273 -13.04 -14.39 15.48
N PHE A 274 -12.61 -15.40 14.70
CA PHE A 274 -13.51 -16.43 14.19
C PHE A 274 -13.24 -17.83 14.75
N ARG A 275 -12.03 -18.09 15.27
CA ARG A 275 -11.62 -19.43 15.76
C ARG A 275 -11.30 -19.46 17.26
N SER A 276 -11.54 -18.37 17.99
CA SER A 276 -11.29 -18.29 19.43
C SER A 276 -12.06 -19.36 20.20
N ARG A 277 -11.43 -19.96 21.21
CA ARG A 277 -12.09 -20.90 22.13
C ARG A 277 -13.06 -20.20 23.07
N HIS A 278 -12.81 -18.93 23.38
CA HIS A 278 -13.62 -18.11 24.28
C HIS A 278 -14.58 -17.22 23.49
N ARG A 279 -15.54 -17.84 22.78
CA ARG A 279 -16.40 -17.12 21.83
C ARG A 279 -17.39 -16.12 22.45
N ASN A 280 -17.58 -16.19 23.77
CA ASN A 280 -18.55 -15.38 24.51
C ASN A 280 -17.87 -14.23 25.28
N ALA A 281 -16.54 -14.17 25.25
CA ALA A 281 -15.76 -13.11 25.88
C ALA A 281 -15.50 -11.97 24.89
N VAL A 282 -15.48 -10.75 25.41
CA VAL A 282 -15.11 -9.58 24.61
C VAL A 282 -13.66 -9.69 24.20
N THR A 283 -13.42 -9.59 22.89
CA THR A 283 -12.13 -9.76 22.25
C THR A 283 -11.74 -8.47 21.55
N VAL A 284 -10.49 -8.05 21.70
CA VAL A 284 -9.94 -6.84 21.08
C VAL A 284 -8.75 -7.22 20.23
N LEU A 285 -8.71 -6.76 18.97
CA LEU A 285 -7.52 -6.91 18.15
C LEU A 285 -6.47 -5.88 18.57
N PRO A 286 -5.17 -6.26 18.61
CA PRO A 286 -4.13 -5.28 18.85
C PRO A 286 -4.15 -4.21 17.77
N LYS A 287 -3.87 -2.95 18.14
CA LYS A 287 -3.80 -1.86 17.16
C LYS A 287 -2.64 -2.12 16.19
N THR A 288 -2.90 -1.88 14.91
CA THR A 288 -1.86 -1.79 13.87
C THR A 288 -0.92 -0.63 14.23
N GLN A 289 0.31 -0.93 14.66
CA GLN A 289 1.32 0.07 14.99
C GLN A 289 2.34 0.17 13.85
N LEU A 290 2.79 1.40 13.54
CA LEU A 290 3.86 1.66 12.57
C LEU A 290 5.23 1.15 13.03
N THR A 291 5.38 0.94 14.34
CA THR A 291 6.63 0.55 14.98
C THR A 291 6.54 -0.90 15.43
N GLY A 292 7.26 -1.78 14.73
CA GLY A 292 7.33 -3.22 15.01
C GLY A 292 7.68 -4.00 13.76
N ASN A 293 8.22 -5.21 13.93
CA ASN A 293 8.57 -6.10 12.81
C ASN A 293 7.34 -6.76 12.16
N ASP A 294 6.13 -6.47 12.64
CA ASP A 294 4.92 -7.22 12.27
C ASP A 294 4.36 -6.78 10.91
N TYR A 295 4.53 -5.52 10.52
CA TYR A 295 3.95 -4.94 9.29
C TYR A 295 4.97 -4.33 8.32
N VAL A 296 6.23 -4.20 8.75
CA VAL A 296 7.30 -3.67 7.92
C VAL A 296 8.55 -4.54 8.03
N ASN A 297 9.23 -4.68 6.90
CA ASN A 297 10.58 -5.23 6.81
C ASN A 297 11.56 -4.08 6.65
N MET A 298 12.48 -3.92 7.61
CA MET A 298 13.59 -2.98 7.47
C MET A 298 14.70 -3.63 6.63
N VAL A 299 15.08 -2.98 5.53
CA VAL A 299 16.14 -3.43 4.63
C VAL A 299 17.11 -2.29 4.32
N MET A 300 18.37 -2.60 4.03
CA MET A 300 19.38 -1.62 3.63
C MET A 300 19.44 -1.51 2.11
N LEU A 301 18.68 -0.57 1.54
CA LEU A 301 18.73 -0.28 0.10
C LEU A 301 19.65 0.91 -0.13
N ASP A 302 20.65 0.75 -0.99
CA ASP A 302 21.60 1.81 -1.34
C ASP A 302 22.27 2.46 -0.11
N SER A 303 22.58 1.62 0.89
CA SER A 303 23.12 2.02 2.21
C SER A 303 22.18 2.85 3.09
N ILE A 304 20.90 2.94 2.73
CA ILE A 304 19.85 3.64 3.47
C ILE A 304 18.91 2.59 4.09
N PRO A 305 18.59 2.69 5.39
CA PRO A 305 17.55 1.86 5.98
C PRO A 305 16.19 2.27 5.41
N VAL A 306 15.47 1.31 4.82
CA VAL A 306 14.16 1.48 4.22
C VAL A 306 13.18 0.51 4.86
N ASN A 307 12.02 1.01 5.27
CA ASN A 307 10.92 0.20 5.77
C ASN A 307 9.97 -0.14 4.63
N LEU A 308 10.00 -1.40 4.20
CA LEU A 308 9.09 -1.94 3.18
C LEU A 308 7.85 -2.54 3.86
N PRO A 309 6.63 -2.25 3.40
CA PRO A 309 5.44 -2.88 3.95
C PRO A 309 5.44 -4.39 3.67
N LYS A 310 4.93 -5.18 4.61
CA LYS A 310 4.77 -6.62 4.42
C LYS A 310 3.54 -6.92 3.55
N PRO A 311 3.71 -7.71 2.47
CA PRO A 311 2.59 -8.20 1.68
C PRO A 311 1.91 -9.39 2.37
N PHE A 312 0.59 -9.47 2.29
CA PHE A 312 -0.14 -10.70 2.56
C PHE A 312 -0.37 -11.44 1.24
N VAL A 313 0.17 -12.64 1.08
CA VAL A 313 0.19 -13.35 -0.21
C VAL A 313 -0.67 -14.62 -0.09
N TYR A 314 -1.70 -14.71 -0.93
CA TYR A 314 -2.55 -15.88 -1.05
C TYR A 314 -2.62 -16.32 -2.51
N GLU A 315 -3.03 -17.55 -2.74
CA GLU A 315 -3.23 -18.11 -4.07
C GLU A 315 -4.68 -18.52 -4.24
N LEU A 316 -5.31 -18.10 -5.34
CA LEU A 316 -6.57 -18.64 -5.79
C LEU A 316 -6.29 -19.84 -6.69
N LYS A 317 -6.74 -21.02 -6.26
CA LYS A 317 -6.72 -22.22 -7.09
C LYS A 317 -8.11 -22.61 -7.56
N GLN A 318 -8.22 -22.92 -8.84
CA GLN A 318 -9.37 -23.59 -9.41
C GLN A 318 -9.48 -25.00 -8.81
N LEU A 319 -10.69 -25.37 -8.36
CA LEU A 319 -10.94 -26.75 -7.91
C LEU A 319 -11.24 -27.68 -9.09
N ASN A 320 -11.68 -27.13 -10.23
CA ASN A 320 -11.95 -27.87 -11.46
C ASN A 320 -12.02 -26.91 -12.66
N SER A 321 -12.09 -27.46 -13.87
CA SER A 321 -12.17 -26.67 -15.11
C SER A 321 -13.48 -25.89 -15.31
N SER A 322 -14.43 -25.99 -14.38
CA SER A 322 -15.71 -25.25 -14.40
C SER A 322 -15.75 -24.11 -13.38
N SER A 323 -14.60 -23.75 -12.79
CA SER A 323 -14.44 -22.60 -11.89
C SER A 323 -14.76 -21.27 -12.59
N ALA A 324 -15.31 -20.32 -11.85
CA ALA A 324 -15.61 -18.97 -12.37
C ALA A 324 -14.38 -18.05 -12.39
N CYS A 325 -13.29 -18.44 -11.71
CA CYS A 325 -11.99 -17.84 -11.91
C CYS A 325 -11.39 -18.36 -13.22
N LYS A 326 -10.75 -17.50 -14.00
CA LYS A 326 -10.21 -17.86 -15.32
C LYS A 326 -8.96 -18.75 -15.26
N GLU A 327 -8.10 -18.51 -14.27
CA GLU A 327 -6.82 -19.20 -14.07
C GLU A 327 -6.42 -19.18 -12.59
N ASP A 328 -5.44 -20.00 -12.25
CA ASP A 328 -4.77 -19.94 -10.95
C ASP A 328 -3.95 -18.65 -10.88
N CYS A 329 -3.97 -17.96 -9.74
CA CYS A 329 -3.24 -16.71 -9.58
C CYS A 329 -2.94 -16.38 -8.12
N ASN A 330 -1.91 -15.56 -7.90
CA ASN A 330 -1.65 -14.98 -6.59
C ASN A 330 -2.44 -13.69 -6.39
N ILE A 331 -2.97 -13.52 -5.19
CA ILE A 331 -3.51 -12.27 -4.68
C ILE A 331 -2.59 -11.76 -3.59
N VAL A 332 -2.17 -10.50 -3.72
CA VAL A 332 -1.40 -9.79 -2.72
C VAL A 332 -2.21 -8.64 -2.14
N PHE A 333 -2.37 -8.62 -0.82
CA PHE A 333 -2.97 -7.49 -0.10
C PHE A 333 -1.92 -6.68 0.64
N TYR A 334 -2.10 -5.36 0.63
CA TYR A 334 -1.35 -4.44 1.49
C TYR A 334 -2.30 -3.76 2.49
N ASP A 335 -2.07 -3.97 3.79
CA ASP A 335 -2.70 -3.18 4.86
C ASP A 335 -1.78 -2.02 5.23
N ASN A 336 -2.03 -0.85 4.66
CA ASN A 336 -1.35 0.35 5.11
C ASN A 336 -2.02 0.86 6.38
N ALA A 337 -1.26 1.10 7.45
CA ALA A 337 -1.74 1.95 8.52
C ALA A 337 -2.20 3.31 7.97
N GLY A 338 -3.34 3.82 8.46
CA GLY A 338 -3.92 5.08 7.97
C GLY A 338 -3.00 6.29 8.12
N GLU A 339 -2.03 6.22 9.04
CA GLU A 339 -0.98 7.21 9.24
C GLU A 339 0.00 7.31 8.06
N HIS A 340 0.19 6.24 7.27
CA HIS A 340 1.03 6.29 6.07
C HIS A 340 0.53 7.31 5.05
N PHE A 341 -0.77 7.61 5.05
CA PHE A 341 -1.40 8.55 4.13
C PHE A 341 -1.47 9.98 4.68
N GLN A 342 -0.81 10.30 5.80
CA GLN A 342 -0.66 11.69 6.23
C GLN A 342 0.40 12.41 5.39
N PRO A 343 0.26 13.74 5.16
CA PRO A 343 1.25 14.51 4.42
C PRO A 343 2.66 14.37 5.01
N GLY A 344 3.65 14.04 4.16
CA GLY A 344 5.05 13.86 4.57
C GLY A 344 5.44 12.48 5.09
N ALA A 345 4.48 11.55 5.23
CA ALA A 345 4.74 10.17 5.68
C ALA A 345 5.35 9.27 4.58
N ASP A 346 5.13 9.59 3.31
CA ASP A 346 5.77 8.91 2.16
C ASP A 346 7.09 9.60 1.84
N ASN A 347 8.20 8.91 2.07
CA ASN A 347 9.55 9.41 1.82
C ASN A 347 10.49 8.26 1.42
N MET A 348 11.74 8.57 1.07
CA MET A 348 12.70 7.55 0.63
C MET A 348 12.93 6.42 1.64
N ILE A 349 12.74 6.70 2.94
CA ILE A 349 12.94 5.77 4.06
C ILE A 349 11.67 4.94 4.33
N ASN A 350 10.50 5.48 3.97
CA ASN A 350 9.20 4.83 4.12
C ASN A 350 8.41 4.96 2.81
N PRO A 351 8.72 4.16 1.78
CA PRO A 351 7.98 4.12 0.51
C PRO A 351 6.62 3.41 0.69
N GLY A 352 6.02 3.49 1.88
CA GLY A 352 4.92 2.67 2.33
C GLY A 352 3.74 2.68 1.37
N THR A 353 3.56 3.74 0.57
CA THR A 353 2.46 3.86 -0.39
C THR A 353 2.78 3.60 -1.86
N ARG A 354 4.00 3.11 -2.18
CA ARG A 354 4.40 2.84 -3.56
C ARG A 354 3.60 1.72 -4.23
N HIS A 355 3.13 0.71 -3.50
CA HIS A 355 2.23 -0.32 -4.04
C HIS A 355 0.94 0.24 -4.65
N LEU A 356 0.44 1.41 -4.22
CA LEU A 356 -0.78 2.01 -4.78
C LEU A 356 -0.66 2.25 -6.28
N ALA A 357 0.55 2.57 -6.75
CA ALA A 357 0.84 2.82 -8.16
C ALA A 357 0.89 1.53 -8.99
N CYS A 358 1.17 0.40 -8.36
CA CYS A 358 1.27 -0.93 -8.96
C CYS A 358 0.02 -1.78 -8.72
N SER A 359 -1.02 -1.22 -8.11
CA SER A 359 -2.22 -1.96 -7.73
C SER A 359 -3.12 -2.24 -8.94
N ASP A 360 -3.68 -3.46 -9.00
CA ASP A 360 -4.73 -3.84 -9.95
C ASP A 360 -6.13 -3.46 -9.45
N GLY A 361 -6.26 -3.07 -8.17
CA GLY A 361 -7.49 -2.50 -7.63
C GLY A 361 -7.29 -1.95 -6.23
N ILE A 362 -8.01 -0.86 -5.91
CA ILE A 362 -7.90 -0.18 -4.62
C ILE A 362 -9.22 -0.27 -3.87
N ILE A 363 -9.16 -0.66 -2.60
CA ILE A 363 -10.29 -0.61 -1.67
C ILE A 363 -10.04 0.54 -0.69
N PHE A 364 -10.78 1.63 -0.83
CA PHE A 364 -10.75 2.74 0.12
C PHE A 364 -11.86 2.53 1.15
N ILE A 365 -11.48 2.16 2.37
CA ILE A 365 -12.41 1.98 3.49
C ILE A 365 -12.74 3.34 4.09
N PHE A 366 -13.99 3.75 3.87
CA PHE A 366 -14.59 4.90 4.49
C PHE A 366 -15.35 4.47 5.76
N ASP A 367 -15.15 5.22 6.84
CA ASP A 367 -15.78 4.96 8.14
C ASP A 367 -16.76 6.07 8.51
N PRO A 368 -18.08 5.85 8.38
CA PRO A 368 -19.11 6.84 8.70
C PRO A 368 -19.05 7.34 10.15
N ILE A 369 -18.64 6.49 11.08
CA ILE A 369 -18.55 6.85 12.50
C ILE A 369 -17.45 7.90 12.69
N ASN A 370 -16.32 7.73 12.02
CA ASN A 370 -15.19 8.65 12.14
C ASN A 370 -15.29 9.88 11.21
N ASP A 371 -16.39 10.05 10.47
CA ASP A 371 -16.63 11.22 9.62
C ASP A 371 -17.52 12.26 10.33
N ALA A 372 -17.21 13.55 10.17
CA ALA A 372 -17.92 14.61 10.87
C ALA A 372 -19.41 14.70 10.47
N ASN A 373 -19.74 14.42 9.21
CA ASN A 373 -21.08 14.60 8.68
C ASN A 373 -21.89 13.30 8.78
N MET A 374 -21.31 12.17 8.35
CA MET A 374 -22.02 10.89 8.34
C MET A 374 -22.24 10.29 9.73
N ARG A 375 -21.45 10.67 10.74
CA ARG A 375 -21.69 10.23 12.13
C ARG A 375 -23.09 10.57 12.63
N SER A 376 -23.70 11.63 12.10
CA SER A 376 -25.05 12.08 12.47
C SER A 376 -26.17 11.11 12.08
N ILE A 377 -25.94 10.25 11.08
CA ILE A 377 -26.92 9.26 10.61
C ILE A 377 -26.69 7.86 11.17
N CYS A 378 -25.63 7.69 11.97
CA CYS A 378 -25.35 6.43 12.63
C CYS A 378 -26.20 6.23 13.90
N ASP A 379 -26.47 4.97 14.22
CA ASP A 379 -27.23 4.53 15.39
C ASP A 379 -26.50 4.87 16.69
N GLN A 380 -27.13 5.70 17.52
CA GLN A 380 -26.57 6.22 18.78
C GLN A 380 -26.29 5.13 19.82
N ARG A 381 -26.75 3.90 19.62
CA ARG A 381 -26.42 2.74 20.46
C ARG A 381 -25.00 2.24 20.25
N GLU A 382 -24.37 2.54 19.12
CA GLU A 382 -23.00 2.12 18.83
C GLU A 382 -22.01 2.84 19.77
N PRO A 383 -21.27 2.11 20.64
CA PRO A 383 -20.39 2.75 21.63
C PRO A 383 -19.24 3.57 21.03
N GLN A 384 -18.78 3.28 19.80
CA GLN A 384 -17.82 4.13 19.10
C GLN A 384 -18.37 5.57 18.86
N LEU A 385 -19.70 5.71 18.92
CA LEU A 385 -20.56 6.89 19.14
C LEU A 385 -20.02 7.93 20.13
N GLN A 386 -19.35 7.46 21.17
CA GLN A 386 -19.00 8.29 22.33
C GLN A 386 -17.58 8.87 22.24
N SER A 387 -16.76 8.35 21.33
CA SER A 387 -15.37 8.79 21.14
C SER A 387 -15.27 9.93 20.12
N PHE A 388 -15.16 11.18 20.57
CA PHE A 388 -15.03 12.36 19.70
C PHE A 388 -13.60 12.63 19.22
N ASP A 389 -12.59 12.02 19.85
CA ASP A 389 -11.17 12.26 19.55
C ASP A 389 -10.69 11.67 18.20
N ARG A 390 -11.60 11.05 17.42
CA ARG A 390 -11.26 10.28 16.21
C ARG A 390 -12.09 10.69 14.98
N ILE A 391 -12.45 11.96 14.88
CA ILE A 391 -13.09 12.50 13.68
C ILE A 391 -12.00 12.85 12.66
N TYR A 392 -12.05 12.24 11.48
CA TYR A 392 -11.11 12.44 10.38
C TYR A 392 -11.82 13.04 9.16
N ASP A 393 -11.15 13.98 8.49
CA ASP A 393 -11.51 14.41 7.15
C ASP A 393 -10.99 13.37 6.15
N GLN A 394 -11.86 12.41 5.81
CA GLN A 394 -11.51 11.31 4.92
C GLN A 394 -11.43 11.74 3.45
N SER A 395 -11.98 12.90 3.08
CA SER A 395 -11.81 13.50 1.76
C SER A 395 -10.37 13.95 1.50
N LYS A 396 -9.69 14.49 2.53
CA LYS A 396 -8.25 14.80 2.46
C LYS A 396 -7.40 13.55 2.27
N LEU A 397 -7.77 12.45 2.93
CA LEU A 397 -7.09 11.16 2.77
C LEU A 397 -7.17 10.65 1.32
N MET A 398 -8.36 10.72 0.72
CA MET A 398 -8.58 10.40 -0.69
C MET A 398 -7.72 11.28 -1.60
N SER A 399 -7.71 12.60 -1.35
CA SER A 399 -6.93 13.56 -2.15
C SER A 399 -5.43 13.29 -2.09
N GLU A 400 -4.91 12.95 -0.91
CA GLU A 400 -3.49 12.58 -0.73
C GLU A 400 -3.15 11.25 -1.43
N MET A 401 -4.04 10.26 -1.36
CA MET A 401 -3.91 9.01 -2.10
C MET A 401 -3.86 9.26 -3.62
N VAL A 402 -4.77 10.09 -4.14
CA VAL A 402 -4.80 10.53 -5.55
C VAL A 402 -3.48 11.19 -5.95
N ALA A 403 -2.98 12.14 -5.14
CA ALA A 403 -1.73 12.85 -5.42
C ALA A 403 -0.53 11.90 -5.47
N ARG A 404 -0.50 10.87 -4.63
CA ARG A 404 0.57 9.86 -4.62
C ARG A 404 0.52 8.94 -5.83
N ILE A 405 -0.66 8.43 -6.19
CA ILE A 405 -0.81 7.59 -7.38
C ILE A 405 -0.34 8.36 -8.62
N ARG A 406 -0.78 9.61 -8.75
CA ARG A 406 -0.38 10.50 -9.85
C ARG A 406 1.13 10.71 -9.91
N ARG A 407 1.77 10.99 -8.77
CA ARG A 407 3.23 11.19 -8.67
C ARG A 407 4.00 9.92 -9.03
N HIS A 408 3.60 8.77 -8.48
CA HIS A 408 4.33 7.50 -8.65
C HIS A 408 4.11 6.85 -10.02
N ARG A 409 2.99 7.14 -10.69
CA ARG A 409 2.72 6.70 -12.06
C ARG A 409 3.12 7.74 -13.13
N ASN A 410 3.65 8.89 -12.72
CA ASN A 410 4.01 10.00 -13.61
C ASN A 410 2.86 10.41 -14.56
N MET A 411 1.65 10.52 -14.00
CA MET A 411 0.43 10.80 -14.77
C MET A 411 0.28 12.30 -15.06
N ASP A 412 -0.29 12.62 -16.22
CA ASP A 412 -0.59 14.00 -16.63
C ASP A 412 -1.71 14.61 -15.77
N VAL A 413 -1.79 15.94 -15.71
CA VAL A 413 -2.73 16.68 -14.83
C VAL A 413 -4.21 16.32 -15.09
N ASP A 414 -4.59 16.09 -16.33
CA ASP A 414 -5.97 15.77 -16.70
C ASP A 414 -6.20 14.26 -16.93
N GLU A 415 -5.17 13.44 -16.74
CA GLU A 415 -5.26 11.99 -16.91
C GLU A 415 -6.05 11.35 -15.75
N LYS A 416 -7.02 10.51 -16.11
CA LYS A 416 -7.73 9.67 -15.15
C LYS A 416 -7.01 8.34 -14.90
N CYS A 417 -7.05 7.88 -13.66
CA CYS A 417 -6.45 6.62 -13.26
C CYS A 417 -7.31 5.44 -13.71
N SER A 418 -6.68 4.53 -14.46
CA SER A 418 -7.30 3.27 -14.92
C SER A 418 -7.43 2.19 -13.85
N ILE A 419 -6.87 2.39 -12.65
CA ILE A 419 -6.96 1.42 -11.55
C ILE A 419 -8.40 1.50 -11.01
N PRO A 420 -9.16 0.39 -10.95
CA PRO A 420 -10.49 0.42 -10.40
C PRO A 420 -10.47 0.73 -8.89
N LEU A 421 -11.34 1.64 -8.48
CA LEU A 421 -11.51 2.02 -7.07
C LEU A 421 -12.86 1.49 -6.56
N VAL A 422 -12.82 0.84 -5.39
CA VAL A 422 -14.02 0.62 -4.58
C VAL A 422 -13.93 1.48 -3.33
N VAL A 423 -14.86 2.42 -3.18
CA VAL A 423 -15.09 3.15 -1.93
C VAL A 423 -15.99 2.27 -1.06
N ALA A 424 -15.38 1.54 -0.13
CA ALA A 424 -16.05 0.60 0.74
C ALA A 424 -16.51 1.31 2.02
N VAL A 425 -17.82 1.52 2.18
CA VAL A 425 -18.40 2.20 3.34
C VAL A 425 -18.67 1.17 4.43
N SER A 426 -17.82 1.19 5.45
CA SER A 426 -17.82 0.21 6.54
C SER A 426 -18.96 0.42 7.55
N LYS A 427 -19.07 -0.53 8.49
CA LYS A 427 -20.00 -0.49 9.63
C LYS A 427 -21.46 -0.28 9.21
N TYR A 428 -21.85 -0.91 8.10
CA TYR A 428 -23.21 -0.85 7.57
C TYR A 428 -24.27 -1.12 8.65
N ASP A 429 -24.01 -2.04 9.57
CA ASP A 429 -24.88 -2.33 10.72
C ASP A 429 -25.22 -1.10 11.59
N SER A 430 -24.34 -0.09 11.63
CA SER A 430 -24.55 1.15 12.39
C SER A 430 -25.36 2.21 11.64
N TRP A 431 -25.63 2.07 10.34
CA TRP A 431 -26.34 3.09 9.55
C TRP A 431 -27.28 2.50 8.48
N GLN A 432 -27.53 1.19 8.52
CA GLN A 432 -28.32 0.43 7.54
C GLN A 432 -29.69 1.03 7.23
N ASP A 433 -30.33 1.68 8.21
CA ASP A 433 -31.66 2.28 8.07
C ASP A 433 -31.70 3.48 7.09
N ASN A 434 -30.54 3.92 6.60
CA ASN A 434 -30.41 4.98 5.59
C ASN A 434 -30.40 4.45 4.14
N LEU A 435 -30.42 3.12 3.93
CA LEU A 435 -30.70 2.51 2.64
C LEU A 435 -32.12 1.97 2.60
N SER A 436 -32.75 1.98 1.43
CA SER A 436 -34.10 1.48 1.19
C SER A 436 -34.23 -0.06 1.19
N ARG A 437 -33.10 -0.76 1.34
CA ARG A 437 -32.98 -2.22 1.24
C ARG A 437 -31.97 -2.75 2.24
N ASP A 438 -32.27 -3.91 2.84
CA ASP A 438 -31.27 -4.64 3.62
C ASP A 438 -30.38 -5.47 2.70
N LEU A 439 -29.06 -5.25 2.78
CA LEU A 439 -28.06 -6.01 2.03
C LEU A 439 -28.14 -7.52 2.28
N ARG A 440 -28.60 -7.94 3.47
CA ARG A 440 -28.76 -9.37 3.82
C ARG A 440 -29.77 -10.09 2.93
N ASP A 441 -30.75 -9.35 2.39
CA ASP A 441 -31.82 -9.89 1.56
C ASP A 441 -31.47 -9.87 0.06
N LEU A 442 -30.33 -9.27 -0.31
CA LEU A 442 -29.93 -9.09 -1.70
C LEU A 442 -28.99 -10.20 -2.16
N PRO A 443 -29.29 -10.87 -3.30
CA PRO A 443 -28.42 -11.89 -3.83
C PRO A 443 -27.17 -11.24 -4.43
N LEU A 444 -26.00 -11.64 -3.94
CA LEU A 444 -24.71 -11.23 -4.47
C LEU A 444 -24.23 -12.16 -5.60
N ILE A 445 -24.61 -13.44 -5.53
CA ILE A 445 -24.16 -14.50 -6.42
C ILE A 445 -25.39 -15.22 -6.98
N ASP A 446 -25.39 -15.43 -8.29
CA ASP A 446 -26.35 -16.29 -8.97
C ASP A 446 -25.77 -17.69 -9.10
N HIS A 447 -26.58 -18.71 -8.79
CA HIS A 447 -26.19 -20.11 -8.90
C HIS A 447 -26.99 -20.76 -10.04
N PRO A 448 -26.54 -20.61 -11.31
CA PRO A 448 -27.26 -21.17 -12.42
C PRO A 448 -27.22 -22.71 -12.34
N GLN A 449 -28.36 -23.37 -12.47
CA GLN A 449 -28.46 -24.83 -12.39
C GLN A 449 -27.59 -25.58 -13.41
N SER A 450 -27.16 -24.90 -14.46
CA SER A 450 -26.30 -25.45 -15.52
C SER A 450 -24.80 -25.33 -15.23
N SER A 451 -24.39 -24.81 -14.08
CA SER A 451 -22.98 -24.57 -13.73
C SER A 451 -22.65 -25.10 -12.34
N LEU A 452 -21.43 -25.59 -12.17
CA LEU A 452 -20.86 -25.91 -10.85
C LEU A 452 -20.32 -24.66 -10.13
N SER A 453 -20.25 -23.53 -10.84
CA SER A 453 -19.76 -22.26 -10.33
C SER A 453 -20.80 -21.16 -10.54
N GLY A 454 -21.02 -20.38 -9.50
CA GLY A 454 -21.88 -19.22 -9.47
C GLY A 454 -21.27 -18.03 -10.21
N LYS A 455 -22.12 -17.03 -10.49
CA LYS A 455 -21.73 -15.80 -11.18
C LYS A 455 -22.06 -14.62 -10.30
N LEU A 456 -21.14 -13.66 -10.22
CA LEU A 456 -21.39 -12.43 -9.47
C LEU A 456 -22.51 -11.62 -10.14
N ILE A 457 -23.51 -11.21 -9.37
CA ILE A 457 -24.61 -10.40 -9.88
C ILE A 457 -24.19 -8.93 -9.90
N LYS A 458 -23.49 -8.53 -10.97
CA LYS A 458 -22.94 -7.17 -11.12
C LYS A 458 -24.00 -6.08 -10.92
N ASN A 459 -25.22 -6.28 -11.43
CA ASN A 459 -26.29 -5.30 -11.29
C ASN A 459 -26.71 -5.05 -9.83
N THR A 460 -26.68 -6.07 -8.96
CA THR A 460 -27.02 -5.90 -7.54
C THR A 460 -26.06 -4.91 -6.88
N ILE A 461 -24.76 -5.08 -7.15
CA ILE A 461 -23.71 -4.20 -6.61
C ILE A 461 -23.85 -2.78 -7.18
N VAL A 462 -24.04 -2.65 -8.51
CA VAL A 462 -24.13 -1.35 -9.17
C VAL A 462 -25.37 -0.57 -8.72
N ASP A 463 -26.51 -1.25 -8.53
CA ASP A 463 -27.75 -0.64 -8.03
C ASP A 463 -27.59 -0.14 -6.58
N VAL A 464 -27.02 -0.97 -5.68
CA VAL A 464 -26.68 -0.54 -4.32
C VAL A 464 -25.66 0.60 -4.33
N SER A 465 -24.68 0.53 -5.23
CA SER A 465 -23.66 1.55 -5.36
C SER A 465 -24.23 2.89 -5.78
N PHE A 466 -25.24 2.92 -6.65
CA PHE A 466 -25.94 4.15 -7.01
C PHE A 466 -26.63 4.78 -5.81
N GLU A 467 -27.36 3.98 -5.03
CA GLU A 467 -28.07 4.46 -3.84
C GLU A 467 -27.11 5.00 -2.77
N LEU A 468 -26.03 4.26 -2.50
CA LEU A 468 -25.00 4.69 -1.57
C LEU A 468 -24.27 5.95 -2.08
N ARG A 469 -24.01 6.05 -3.39
CA ARG A 469 -23.41 7.24 -3.99
C ARG A 469 -24.29 8.47 -3.76
N GLU A 470 -25.60 8.37 -3.94
CA GLU A 470 -26.52 9.48 -3.68
C GLU A 470 -26.52 9.89 -2.20
N LEU A 471 -26.47 8.92 -1.27
CA LEU A 471 -26.30 9.18 0.16
C LEU A 471 -24.98 9.91 0.44
N LEU A 472 -23.86 9.43 -0.12
CA LEU A 472 -22.55 10.07 0.05
C LEU A 472 -22.51 11.47 -0.56
N MET A 473 -23.17 11.71 -1.69
CA MET A 473 -23.30 13.05 -2.29
C MET A 473 -24.04 14.03 -1.38
N GLN A 474 -24.92 13.55 -0.50
CA GLN A 474 -25.63 14.38 0.47
C GLN A 474 -24.75 14.78 1.67
N TYR A 475 -23.93 13.86 2.17
CA TYR A 475 -23.18 14.06 3.43
C TYR A 475 -21.69 14.40 3.22
N VAL A 476 -21.06 13.82 2.19
CA VAL A 476 -19.62 13.93 1.90
C VAL A 476 -19.34 14.04 0.39
N PRO A 477 -19.92 15.06 -0.30
CA PRO A 477 -19.77 15.20 -1.75
C PRO A 477 -18.32 15.35 -2.20
N GLU A 478 -17.46 15.93 -1.37
CA GLU A 478 -16.03 16.11 -1.63
C GLU A 478 -15.31 14.77 -1.88
N LEU A 479 -15.63 13.73 -1.12
CA LEU A 479 -15.07 12.39 -1.28
C LEU A 479 -15.49 11.79 -2.63
N VAL A 480 -16.79 11.85 -2.95
CA VAL A 480 -17.35 11.32 -4.21
C VAL A 480 -16.74 12.04 -5.40
N ASN A 481 -16.70 13.37 -5.36
CA ASN A 481 -16.14 14.19 -6.43
C ASN A 481 -14.64 13.95 -6.62
N SER A 482 -13.88 13.80 -5.53
CA SER A 482 -12.45 13.47 -5.62
C SER A 482 -12.21 12.09 -6.23
N ALA A 483 -13.03 11.10 -5.88
CA ALA A 483 -12.93 9.74 -6.40
C ALA A 483 -13.28 9.71 -7.90
N GLU A 484 -14.47 10.17 -8.29
CA GLU A 484 -14.95 10.13 -9.69
C GLU A 484 -14.23 11.14 -10.61
N GLY A 485 -13.63 12.17 -10.03
CA GLY A 485 -12.79 13.13 -10.74
C GLY A 485 -11.47 12.51 -11.19
N PHE A 486 -10.87 11.63 -10.38
CA PHE A 486 -9.57 11.03 -10.69
C PHE A 486 -9.65 9.63 -11.28
N PHE A 487 -10.51 8.76 -10.77
CA PHE A 487 -10.58 7.37 -11.24
C PHE A 487 -11.57 7.22 -12.39
N GLU A 488 -11.23 6.38 -13.37
CA GLU A 488 -12.14 6.05 -14.47
C GLU A 488 -13.33 5.18 -14.01
N GLN A 489 -13.11 4.36 -12.98
CA GLN A 489 -14.08 3.42 -12.46
C GLN A 489 -14.13 3.52 -10.93
N VAL A 490 -15.30 3.88 -10.42
CA VAL A 490 -15.58 3.94 -8.99
C VAL A 490 -16.86 3.18 -8.70
N LEU A 491 -16.80 2.28 -7.72
CA LEU A 491 -17.97 1.66 -7.12
C LEU A 491 -18.02 2.01 -5.62
N PHE A 492 -19.21 2.25 -5.12
CA PHE A 492 -19.48 2.51 -3.71
C PHE A 492 -20.14 1.27 -3.13
N VAL A 493 -19.49 0.60 -2.17
CA VAL A 493 -19.98 -0.68 -1.66
C VAL A 493 -20.14 -0.61 -0.14
N PRO A 494 -21.36 -0.75 0.39
CA PRO A 494 -21.56 -0.85 1.83
C PRO A 494 -21.17 -2.24 2.32
N PHE A 495 -20.59 -2.31 3.52
CA PHE A 495 -20.29 -3.58 4.18
C PHE A 495 -20.21 -3.42 5.70
N SER A 496 -20.27 -4.54 6.42
CA SER A 496 -19.84 -4.60 7.82
C SER A 496 -18.90 -5.78 8.03
N SER A 497 -17.68 -5.50 8.51
CA SER A 497 -16.70 -6.55 8.82
C SER A 497 -17.20 -7.50 9.90
N LEU A 498 -17.94 -6.98 10.88
CA LEU A 498 -18.33 -7.73 12.09
C LEU A 498 -19.83 -7.96 12.15
N GLY A 499 -20.63 -7.06 11.56
CA GLY A 499 -22.09 -7.15 11.52
C GLY A 499 -22.78 -6.97 12.86
N CYS A 500 -22.07 -6.43 13.85
CA CYS A 500 -22.56 -6.17 15.20
C CYS A 500 -21.86 -4.94 15.78
N PHE A 501 -22.53 -4.32 16.77
CA PHE A 501 -21.97 -3.19 17.50
C PHE A 501 -20.78 -3.57 18.37
N SER A 502 -19.94 -2.58 18.64
CA SER A 502 -18.81 -2.74 19.55
C SER A 502 -19.29 -3.02 20.97
N THR A 503 -18.54 -3.82 21.73
CA THR A 503 -18.78 -4.08 23.15
C THR A 503 -17.64 -3.51 24.00
N PRO A 504 -17.92 -2.76 25.08
CA PRO A 504 -16.89 -2.32 26.01
C PRO A 504 -16.14 -3.51 26.64
N HIS A 505 -14.81 -3.49 26.57
CA HIS A 505 -13.93 -4.42 27.27
C HIS A 505 -13.54 -3.86 28.64
N GLU A 506 -13.23 -4.72 29.60
CA GLU A 506 -12.86 -4.33 30.98
C GLU A 506 -11.67 -3.36 31.03
N SER A 507 -10.77 -3.44 30.03
CA SER A 507 -9.64 -2.52 29.87
C SER A 507 -10.00 -1.07 29.48
N GLY A 508 -11.29 -0.79 29.22
CA GLY A 508 -11.76 0.48 28.66
C GLY A 508 -11.63 0.59 27.13
N GLN A 509 -11.04 -0.39 26.46
CA GLN A 509 -11.06 -0.51 25.00
C GLN A 509 -12.40 -1.05 24.50
N LEU A 510 -12.74 -0.77 23.25
CA LEU A 510 -13.89 -1.38 22.58
C LEU A 510 -13.42 -2.66 21.86
N GLY A 511 -14.17 -3.74 22.05
CA GLY A 511 -13.96 -5.02 21.40
C GLY A 511 -15.24 -5.57 20.79
N VAL A 512 -15.25 -6.87 20.52
CA VAL A 512 -16.41 -7.60 20.00
C VAL A 512 -16.54 -8.97 20.63
N ILE A 513 -17.74 -9.55 20.56
CA ILE A 513 -18.00 -10.91 21.04
C ILE A 513 -17.99 -11.84 19.81
N PRO A 514 -17.02 -12.77 19.67
CA PRO A 514 -16.89 -13.67 18.51
C PRO A 514 -18.15 -14.44 18.12
N GLU A 515 -19.01 -14.81 19.07
CA GLU A 515 -20.27 -15.52 18.81
C GLU A 515 -21.32 -14.64 18.09
N GLN A 516 -21.23 -13.32 18.24
CA GLN A 516 -22.18 -12.36 17.68
C GLN A 516 -21.78 -11.87 16.28
N LEU A 517 -20.61 -12.28 15.79
CA LEU A 517 -20.11 -11.85 14.48
C LEU A 517 -21.00 -12.40 13.36
N SER A 518 -21.48 -11.50 12.51
CA SER A 518 -22.29 -11.79 11.34
C SER A 518 -21.90 -10.86 10.18
N PRO A 519 -20.70 -11.04 9.58
CA PRO A 519 -20.21 -10.14 8.54
C PRO A 519 -21.22 -9.98 7.40
N ILE A 520 -21.40 -8.74 6.91
CA ILE A 520 -22.40 -8.39 5.90
C ILE A 520 -21.65 -7.86 4.68
N TRP A 521 -21.83 -8.52 3.53
CA TRP A 521 -21.26 -8.07 2.24
C TRP A 521 -19.74 -7.83 2.27
N VAL A 522 -19.01 -8.42 3.22
CA VAL A 522 -17.56 -8.17 3.40
C VAL A 522 -16.74 -8.59 2.17
N THR A 523 -17.19 -9.59 1.42
CA THR A 523 -16.54 -10.03 0.17
C THR A 523 -16.89 -9.14 -1.03
N ALA A 524 -18.01 -8.40 -0.99
CA ALA A 524 -18.52 -7.65 -2.14
C ALA A 524 -17.52 -6.61 -2.69
N PRO A 525 -16.81 -5.81 -1.87
CA PRO A 525 -15.80 -4.88 -2.40
C PRO A 525 -14.71 -5.57 -3.21
N PHE A 526 -14.18 -6.69 -2.69
CA PHE A 526 -13.10 -7.43 -3.34
C PHE A 526 -13.57 -8.16 -4.60
N LEU A 527 -14.72 -8.86 -4.53
CA LEU A 527 -15.30 -9.53 -5.70
C LEU A 527 -15.64 -8.54 -6.83
N SER A 528 -16.01 -7.30 -6.49
CA SER A 528 -16.22 -6.24 -7.49
C SER A 528 -14.94 -5.90 -8.24
N LEU A 529 -13.79 -5.85 -7.55
CA LEU A 529 -12.50 -5.61 -8.20
C LEU A 529 -12.07 -6.80 -9.07
N LEU A 530 -12.32 -8.04 -8.65
CA LEU A 530 -12.08 -9.21 -9.49
C LEU A 530 -12.94 -9.18 -10.76
N ALA A 531 -14.21 -8.79 -10.64
CA ALA A 531 -15.11 -8.65 -11.76
C ALA A 531 -14.72 -7.51 -12.71
N GLU A 532 -14.27 -6.36 -12.20
CA GLU A 532 -13.81 -5.25 -13.04
C GLU A 532 -12.50 -5.53 -13.77
N ASN A 533 -11.68 -6.44 -13.27
CA ASN A 533 -10.49 -6.94 -13.96
C ASN A 533 -10.77 -8.21 -14.78
N ASP A 534 -12.04 -8.55 -15.00
CA ASP A 534 -12.48 -9.72 -15.76
C ASP A 534 -11.95 -11.07 -15.23
N TRP A 535 -11.58 -11.17 -13.95
CA TRP A 535 -11.09 -12.41 -13.33
C TRP A 535 -12.17 -13.29 -12.73
N LEU A 536 -13.36 -12.72 -12.49
CA LEU A 536 -14.50 -13.42 -11.97
C LEU A 536 -15.68 -13.30 -12.93
N GLU A 537 -16.34 -14.42 -13.24
CA GLU A 537 -17.53 -14.38 -14.08
C GLU A 537 -18.68 -13.59 -13.45
N THR A 538 -19.31 -12.75 -14.26
CA THR A 538 -20.50 -11.97 -13.88
C THR A 538 -21.72 -12.39 -14.69
N THR A 539 -22.91 -12.13 -14.15
CA THR A 539 -24.16 -12.29 -14.92
C THR A 539 -24.21 -11.31 -16.10
N SER A 540 -24.61 -11.80 -17.28
CA SER A 540 -24.54 -11.06 -18.54
C SER A 540 -25.77 -10.17 -18.81
N ALA A 541 -26.87 -10.41 -18.10
CA ALA A 541 -28.13 -9.71 -18.30
C ALA A 541 -28.55 -8.97 -17.03
N ALA A 542 -28.62 -7.64 -17.12
CA ALA A 542 -29.29 -6.84 -16.11
C ALA A 542 -30.81 -7.15 -16.10
N PRO A 543 -31.49 -7.06 -14.95
CA PRO A 543 -32.92 -7.32 -14.87
C PRO A 543 -33.74 -6.35 -15.74
N ALA A 544 -34.96 -6.72 -16.11
CA ALA A 544 -35.82 -5.80 -16.86
C ALA A 544 -36.12 -4.51 -16.05
N GLY A 545 -36.10 -3.37 -16.72
CA GLY A 545 -36.39 -2.05 -16.13
C GLY A 545 -36.90 -1.07 -17.19
N LEU A 546 -37.64 -0.05 -16.75
CA LEU A 546 -38.14 1.02 -17.62
C LEU A 546 -36.99 1.83 -18.20
N SER A 547 -37.04 2.18 -19.48
CA SER A 547 -36.00 3.02 -20.08
C SER A 547 -35.98 4.39 -19.38
N LEU A 548 -34.83 4.77 -18.83
CA LEU A 548 -34.65 6.09 -18.24
C LEU A 548 -34.30 7.11 -19.32
N ALA A 549 -35.07 8.20 -19.40
CA ALA A 549 -34.74 9.31 -20.29
C ALA A 549 -33.39 9.91 -19.87
N SER A 550 -32.36 9.62 -20.66
CA SER A 550 -30.96 9.91 -20.36
C SER A 550 -30.21 10.35 -21.60
N GLN A 551 -29.12 11.07 -21.40
CA GLN A 551 -28.20 11.55 -22.43
C GLN A 551 -26.79 11.09 -22.10
N ILE A 552 -26.02 10.74 -23.13
CA ILE A 552 -24.60 10.41 -22.99
C ILE A 552 -23.80 11.62 -23.43
N ILE A 553 -22.92 12.12 -22.56
CA ILE A 553 -22.00 13.23 -22.85
C ILE A 553 -20.63 12.84 -22.29
N ASP A 554 -19.63 12.82 -23.16
CA ASP A 554 -18.26 12.37 -22.86
C ASP A 554 -18.25 10.97 -22.20
N ASP A 555 -17.72 10.85 -20.99
CA ASP A 555 -17.63 9.63 -20.19
C ASP A 555 -18.80 9.47 -19.18
N TYR A 556 -19.90 10.19 -19.39
CA TYR A 556 -20.99 10.29 -18.42
C TYR A 556 -22.37 9.99 -19.02
N ILE A 557 -23.21 9.38 -18.19
CA ILE A 557 -24.66 9.21 -18.39
C ILE A 557 -25.38 10.24 -17.53
N LEU A 558 -26.14 11.13 -18.18
CA LEU A 558 -26.88 12.20 -17.54
C LEU A 558 -28.37 11.92 -17.57
N PHE A 559 -29.05 12.12 -16.45
CA PHE A 559 -30.51 12.05 -16.37
C PHE A 559 -31.04 12.91 -15.21
N THR A 560 -32.31 13.26 -15.26
CA THR A 560 -32.99 13.91 -14.14
C THR A 560 -33.53 12.84 -13.19
N HIS A 561 -33.11 12.89 -11.92
CA HIS A 561 -33.54 11.93 -10.90
C HIS A 561 -35.07 11.92 -10.78
N PRO A 562 -35.75 10.77 -10.98
CA PRO A 562 -37.21 10.70 -11.06
C PRO A 562 -37.97 11.24 -9.84
N VAL A 563 -37.35 11.13 -8.65
CA VAL A 563 -37.94 11.61 -7.38
C VAL A 563 -37.48 13.01 -6.99
N SER A 564 -36.17 13.24 -6.87
CA SER A 564 -35.62 14.51 -6.37
C SER A 564 -35.60 15.64 -7.42
N GLY A 565 -35.75 15.34 -8.71
CA GLY A 565 -35.63 16.31 -9.80
C GLY A 565 -34.22 16.84 -10.04
N LYS A 566 -33.22 16.34 -9.30
CA LYS A 566 -31.82 16.75 -9.47
C LYS A 566 -31.23 16.17 -10.75
N ASN A 567 -30.33 16.90 -11.39
CA ASN A 567 -29.55 16.34 -12.50
C ASN A 567 -28.45 15.43 -11.94
N ILE A 568 -28.50 14.17 -12.34
CA ILE A 568 -27.52 13.16 -11.98
C ILE A 568 -26.55 13.00 -13.14
N ARG A 569 -25.27 12.93 -12.80
CA ARG A 569 -24.19 12.59 -13.70
C ARG A 569 -23.54 11.32 -13.18
N LEU A 570 -23.74 10.20 -13.88
CA LEU A 570 -23.11 8.93 -13.55
C LEU A 570 -21.94 8.63 -14.49
N PRO A 571 -20.84 8.07 -14.01
CA PRO A 571 -19.76 7.61 -14.86
C PRO A 571 -20.19 6.43 -15.75
N TRP A 572 -19.49 6.25 -16.86
CA TRP A 572 -19.80 5.25 -17.89
C TRP A 572 -19.84 3.80 -17.38
N ASN A 573 -19.21 3.47 -16.24
CA ASN A 573 -19.24 2.12 -15.66
C ASN A 573 -20.63 1.69 -15.16
N TYR A 574 -21.61 2.61 -15.09
CA TYR A 574 -23.03 2.30 -14.88
C TYR A 574 -23.77 1.92 -16.18
N SER A 575 -23.08 1.83 -17.30
CA SER A 575 -23.65 1.42 -18.60
C SER A 575 -24.46 0.12 -18.48
N GLN A 576 -25.67 0.13 -19.07
CA GLN A 576 -26.63 -0.99 -19.04
C GLN A 576 -27.09 -1.45 -17.64
N ALA A 577 -26.72 -0.74 -16.57
CA ALA A 577 -27.21 -1.06 -15.24
C ALA A 577 -28.70 -0.74 -15.11
N VAL A 578 -29.35 -1.45 -14.18
CA VAL A 578 -30.74 -1.26 -13.81
C VAL A 578 -30.78 -0.78 -12.38
N LEU A 579 -31.18 0.47 -12.22
CA LEU A 579 -31.22 1.18 -10.94
C LEU A 579 -32.63 1.11 -10.36
N THR A 580 -32.73 0.82 -9.07
CA THR A 580 -33.99 0.85 -8.32
C THR A 580 -34.12 2.19 -7.63
N ILE A 581 -35.03 3.03 -8.11
CA ILE A 581 -35.29 4.36 -7.55
C ILE A 581 -36.73 4.39 -7.03
N ASN A 582 -36.88 4.52 -5.71
CA ASN A 582 -38.17 4.52 -5.02
C ASN A 582 -39.06 3.32 -5.44
N GLY A 583 -38.48 2.12 -5.41
CA GLY A 583 -39.14 0.86 -5.77
C GLY A 583 -39.33 0.62 -7.28
N THR A 584 -39.04 1.60 -8.14
CA THR A 584 -39.17 1.46 -9.59
C THR A 584 -37.81 1.17 -10.23
N ARG A 585 -37.76 0.18 -11.13
CA ARG A 585 -36.53 -0.20 -11.85
C ARG A 585 -36.38 0.58 -13.15
N TYR A 586 -35.21 1.17 -13.34
CA TYR A 586 -34.86 1.99 -14.50
C TYR A 586 -33.60 1.44 -15.17
N SER A 587 -33.68 1.12 -16.46
CA SER A 587 -32.53 0.70 -17.27
C SER A 587 -31.79 1.90 -17.84
N LEU A 588 -30.47 1.88 -17.70
CA LEU A 588 -29.55 2.85 -18.27
C LEU A 588 -29.12 2.46 -19.70
N PRO A 589 -28.76 3.43 -20.55
CA PRO A 589 -28.34 3.15 -21.92
C PRO A 589 -26.97 2.45 -21.96
N LEU A 590 -26.65 1.85 -23.10
CA LEU A 590 -25.32 1.33 -23.39
C LEU A 590 -24.37 2.49 -23.74
N HIS A 591 -23.31 2.64 -22.97
CA HIS A 591 -22.27 3.64 -23.22
C HIS A 591 -21.27 3.15 -24.27
N PRO A 592 -20.85 3.97 -25.26
CA PRO A 592 -19.90 3.55 -26.29
C PRO A 592 -18.56 3.03 -25.73
N LYS A 593 -18.03 3.67 -24.68
CA LYS A 593 -16.80 3.22 -23.99
C LYS A 593 -16.91 1.79 -23.42
N ALA A 594 -18.12 1.35 -23.04
CA ALA A 594 -18.35 -0.01 -22.56
C ALA A 594 -18.30 -1.06 -23.69
N MET A 595 -18.59 -0.69 -24.94
CA MET A 595 -18.44 -1.59 -26.10
C MET A 595 -16.97 -1.85 -26.46
N ASN A 596 -16.12 -0.83 -26.27
CA ASN A 596 -14.73 -0.83 -26.70
C ASN A 596 -13.77 -1.27 -25.60
N ARG A 597 -14.23 -1.85 -24.47
CA ARG A 597 -13.32 -2.33 -23.43
C ARG A 597 -12.46 -3.44 -24.04
N PRO A 598 -11.15 -3.23 -24.28
CA PRO A 598 -10.29 -4.35 -24.56
C PRO A 598 -10.33 -5.21 -23.29
N GLY A 599 -10.67 -6.49 -23.41
CA GLY A 599 -10.42 -7.41 -22.30
C GLY A 599 -8.95 -7.27 -21.97
N LYS A 600 -8.61 -6.75 -20.79
CA LYS A 600 -7.22 -6.67 -20.33
C LYS A 600 -6.78 -8.08 -19.96
N CYS A 601 -6.61 -8.94 -20.96
CA CYS A 601 -5.66 -10.04 -20.84
C CYS A 601 -4.28 -9.42 -21.06
N SER A 602 -3.46 -9.56 -20.02
CA SER A 602 -2.03 -9.23 -19.92
C SER A 602 -1.64 -7.77 -20.19
N PHE A 603 -0.69 -7.31 -19.37
CA PHE A 603 0.17 -6.20 -19.74
C PHE A 603 0.67 -6.44 -21.17
N ALA A 604 0.53 -5.41 -22.01
CA ALA A 604 0.93 -5.46 -23.40
C ALA A 604 2.41 -5.86 -23.52
N ASN A 605 2.63 -7.11 -23.92
CA ASN A 605 3.83 -7.56 -24.60
C ASN A 605 3.95 -6.78 -25.90
N ASN A 606 4.71 -5.68 -25.88
CA ASN A 606 5.29 -5.13 -27.11
C ASN A 606 6.58 -5.91 -27.43
N SER A 607 6.44 -7.19 -27.77
CA SER A 607 7.41 -7.89 -28.62
C SER A 607 6.85 -7.93 -30.03
N SER A 608 7.05 -6.85 -30.78
CA SER A 608 6.94 -6.90 -32.23
C SER A 608 8.16 -7.66 -32.76
N SER A 609 8.04 -8.98 -32.82
CA SER A 609 8.78 -9.76 -33.81
C SER A 609 7.98 -9.71 -35.11
N ASP A 610 8.50 -9.00 -36.11
CA ASP A 610 8.33 -9.40 -37.51
C ASP A 610 9.53 -8.93 -38.34
N ASP A 611 10.09 -9.93 -39.02
CA ASP A 611 10.86 -9.87 -40.27
C ASP A 611 12.25 -9.22 -40.31
N MET A 612 13.30 -10.06 -40.45
CA MET A 612 13.79 -10.39 -41.80
C MET A 612 14.87 -11.47 -41.81
N TRP A 613 14.63 -12.46 -42.69
CA TRP A 613 15.49 -13.52 -43.19
C TRP A 613 16.92 -13.11 -43.58
N VAL A 614 17.92 -13.92 -43.21
CA VAL A 614 18.83 -14.75 -44.06
C VAL A 614 19.84 -15.46 -43.16
#